data_AF-A0A259E319-F1
#
_entry.id   AF-A0A259E319-F1
#
_cell.length_a   1.000
_cell.length_b   1.000
_cell.length_c   1.000
_cell.angle_alpha   90.00
_cell.angle_beta   90.00
_cell.angle_gamma   90.00
#
_symmetry.space_group_name_H-M   'P 1'
#
loop_
_entity.id
_entity.type
_entity.pdbx_description
1 polymer ?
#
loop_
_entity_poly.entity_id
_entity_poly.type
_entity_poly.pdbx_seq_one_letter_code
_entity_poly.pdbx_strand_id
1 'polypeptide(L)'
;QNGGRIANLRIATSENWKDKNTGEKKERTEWHTVVLNSDGLVGVAERYLKKGSKVYIEGQLRTRKWQDQSGNDRYSTEVSVGGMGGVLTMLDGAPGAGGGGGRSSGGGWNDGGSSGGGSRGGGAAAGGGWNQGGASAGGSSGGYGDDLDDDIPF
;
A
#
# COMPACT_ATOMS: atom_id res chain seq x y z
N GLN A 1 -18.87 -1.25 36.73
CA GLN A 1 -17.60 -1.72 36.12
C GLN A 1 -17.99 -2.81 35.12
N ASN A 2 -18.24 -2.45 33.86
CA ASN A 2 -18.67 -3.44 32.86
C ASN A 2 -17.46 -4.28 32.47
N GLY A 3 -17.45 -5.55 32.88
CA GLY A 3 -16.44 -6.56 32.57
C GLY A 3 -16.49 -7.04 31.12
N GLY A 4 -16.45 -6.10 30.17
CA GLY A 4 -16.32 -6.42 28.75
C GLY A 4 -14.97 -7.07 28.47
N ARG A 5 -14.92 -7.92 27.43
CA ARG A 5 -13.67 -8.60 27.07
C ARG A 5 -12.66 -7.59 26.53
N ILE A 6 -11.39 -7.84 26.82
CA ILE A 6 -10.28 -7.02 26.35
C ILE A 6 -9.28 -7.93 25.62
N ALA A 7 -8.75 -7.47 24.49
CA ALA A 7 -7.63 -8.11 23.81
C ALA A 7 -6.48 -7.11 23.62
N ASN A 8 -5.26 -7.55 23.89
CA ASN A 8 -4.05 -6.76 23.69
C ASN A 8 -3.28 -7.30 22.47
N LEU A 9 -3.04 -6.44 21.49
CA LEU A 9 -2.27 -6.76 20.29
C LEU A 9 -0.95 -5.98 20.29
N ARG A 10 0.09 -6.61 19.73
CA ARG A 10 1.38 -5.99 19.48
C ARG A 10 1.62 -5.93 17.97
N ILE A 11 1.63 -4.72 17.41
CA ILE A 11 1.71 -4.51 15.96
C ILE A 11 3.06 -3.88 15.61
N ALA A 12 3.72 -4.44 14.61
CA ALA A 12 4.93 -3.86 14.03
C ALA A 12 4.59 -3.03 12.79
N THR A 13 5.17 -1.84 12.67
CA THR A 13 5.24 -1.09 11.42
C THR A 13 6.71 -0.85 11.09
N SER A 14 7.09 -1.04 9.82
CA SER A 14 8.49 -0.99 9.40
C SER A 14 8.68 0.00 8.26
N GLU A 15 9.73 0.80 8.34
CA GLU A 15 10.17 1.76 7.33
C GLU A 15 11.55 1.36 6.80
N ASN A 16 11.73 1.39 5.49
CA ASN A 16 13.00 1.11 4.82
C ASN A 16 13.43 2.34 4.02
N TRP A 17 14.66 2.81 4.24
CA TRP A 17 15.21 3.97 3.53
C TRP A 17 16.69 3.80 3.22
N LYS A 18 17.21 4.61 2.30
CA LYS A 18 18.65 4.71 2.01
C LYS A 18 19.22 5.89 2.80
N ASP A 19 20.24 5.64 3.61
CA ASP A 19 20.96 6.70 4.32
C ASP A 19 21.64 7.63 3.31
N LYS A 20 21.43 8.94 3.45
CA LYS A 20 21.94 9.93 2.48
C LYS A 20 23.45 10.14 2.59
N ASN A 21 24.05 9.88 3.75
CA ASN A 21 25.47 10.10 4.00
C ASN A 21 26.29 8.86 3.63
N THR A 22 25.81 7.67 4.01
CA THR A 22 26.55 6.41 3.79
C THR A 22 26.13 5.67 2.53
N GLY A 23 24.92 5.95 2.01
CA GLY A 23 24.35 5.23 0.87
C GLY A 23 23.84 3.82 1.22
N GLU A 24 23.87 3.43 2.49
CA GLU A 24 23.43 2.11 2.94
C GLU A 24 21.91 2.03 3.07
N LYS A 25 21.35 0.82 2.89
CA LYS A 25 19.94 0.57 3.20
C LYS A 25 19.78 0.40 4.72
N LYS A 26 18.83 1.13 5.30
CA LYS A 26 18.45 1.06 6.72
C LYS A 26 16.98 0.67 6.86
N GLU A 27 16.69 -0.01 7.96
CA GLU A 27 15.35 -0.43 8.36
C GLU A 27 15.09 0.00 9.81
N ARG A 28 13.88 0.49 10.09
CA ARG A 28 13.38 0.78 11.44
C ARG A 28 12.04 0.12 11.62
N THR A 29 11.89 -0.63 12.70
CA THR A 29 10.60 -1.22 13.09
C THR A 29 10.12 -0.58 14.39
N GLU A 30 8.93 0.00 14.34
CA GLU A 30 8.22 0.54 15.49
C GLU A 30 7.14 -0.43 15.95
N TRP A 31 6.99 -0.55 17.26
CA TRP A 31 6.06 -1.51 17.85
C TRP A 31 4.98 -0.80 18.66
N HIS A 32 3.73 -1.04 18.29
CA HIS A 32 2.54 -0.39 18.81
C HIS A 32 1.77 -1.34 19.71
N THR A 33 1.36 -0.85 20.89
CA THR A 33 0.45 -1.58 21.78
C THR A 33 -0.97 -1.14 21.47
N VAL A 34 -1.82 -2.09 21.09
CA VAL A 34 -3.21 -1.84 20.73
C VAL A 34 -4.13 -2.61 21.68
N VAL A 35 -5.13 -1.92 22.22
CA VAL A 35 -6.10 -2.47 23.18
C VAL A 35 -7.48 -2.47 22.56
N LEU A 36 -8.00 -3.65 22.26
CA LEU A 36 -9.39 -3.82 21.82
C LEU A 36 -10.28 -3.93 23.06
N ASN A 37 -11.25 -3.03 23.19
CA ASN A 37 -12.17 -2.97 24.33
C ASN A 37 -13.66 -3.15 23.95
N SER A 38 -13.92 -3.58 22.71
CA SER A 38 -15.25 -3.94 22.20
C SER A 38 -15.35 -5.45 22.03
N ASP A 39 -16.40 -6.05 22.59
CA ASP A 39 -16.63 -7.51 22.50
C ASP A 39 -16.68 -8.02 21.05
N GLY A 40 -17.20 -7.22 20.12
CA GLY A 40 -17.25 -7.56 18.70
C GLY A 40 -15.86 -7.64 18.09
N LEU A 41 -15.02 -6.63 18.35
CA LEU A 41 -13.65 -6.57 17.85
C LEU A 41 -12.77 -7.66 18.47
N VAL A 42 -12.92 -7.91 19.78
CA VAL A 42 -12.25 -9.01 20.46
C VAL A 42 -12.63 -10.36 19.84
N GLY A 43 -13.92 -10.58 19.56
CA GLY A 43 -14.37 -11.81 18.90
C GLY A 43 -13.90 -11.96 17.44
N VAL A 44 -13.65 -10.86 16.73
CA VAL A 44 -13.00 -10.90 15.40
C VAL A 44 -11.53 -11.26 15.55
N ALA A 45 -10.82 -10.60 16.46
CA ALA A 45 -9.41 -10.86 16.72
C ALA A 45 -9.16 -12.33 17.12
N GLU A 46 -9.97 -12.84 18.04
CA GLU A 46 -9.87 -14.23 18.53
C GLU A 46 -10.07 -15.27 17.42
N ARG A 47 -11.02 -15.04 16.50
CA ARG A 47 -11.35 -16.02 15.46
C ARG A 47 -10.44 -15.97 14.24
N TYR A 48 -9.91 -14.79 13.91
CA TYR A 48 -9.29 -14.58 12.60
C TYR A 48 -7.86 -14.08 12.64
N LEU A 49 -7.43 -13.43 13.73
CA LEU A 49 -6.05 -12.94 13.82
C LEU A 49 -5.11 -14.04 14.32
N LYS A 50 -3.98 -14.14 13.65
CA LYS A 50 -2.84 -14.97 14.04
C LYS A 50 -1.57 -14.14 13.98
N LYS A 51 -0.48 -14.67 14.54
CA LYS A 51 0.83 -14.03 14.39
C LYS A 51 1.14 -13.83 12.90
N GLY A 52 1.53 -12.60 12.56
CA GLY A 52 1.84 -12.21 11.17
C GLY A 52 0.64 -11.74 10.36
N SER A 53 -0.58 -11.76 10.92
CA SER A 53 -1.74 -11.18 10.23
C SER A 53 -1.54 -9.69 9.98
N LYS A 54 -1.81 -9.25 8.76
CA LYS A 54 -1.79 -7.83 8.41
C LYS A 54 -3.15 -7.23 8.69
N VAL A 55 -3.16 -6.10 9.39
CA VAL A 55 -4.38 -5.42 9.81
C VAL A 55 -4.28 -3.92 9.61
N TYR A 56 -5.42 -3.29 9.35
CA TYR A 56 -5.65 -1.87 9.53
C TYR A 56 -6.35 -1.67 10.88
N ILE A 57 -5.91 -0.66 11.62
CA ILE A 57 -6.43 -0.30 12.94
C ILE A 57 -6.68 1.20 12.97
N GLU A 58 -7.86 1.60 13.43
CA GLU A 58 -8.18 2.99 13.79
C GLU A 58 -8.63 3.03 15.25
N GLY A 59 -8.11 3.98 16.02
CA GLY A 59 -8.46 4.12 17.43
C GLY A 59 -7.91 5.41 18.01
N GLN A 60 -8.00 5.54 19.33
CA GLN A 60 -7.58 6.74 20.06
C GLN A 60 -6.30 6.47 20.84
N LEU A 61 -5.34 7.40 20.79
CA LEU A 61 -4.18 7.34 21.68
C LEU A 61 -4.63 7.60 23.12
N ARG A 62 -4.24 6.70 24.03
CA ARG A 62 -4.45 6.87 25.47
C ARG A 62 -3.13 6.70 26.19
N THR A 63 -2.80 7.69 27.00
CA THR A 63 -1.64 7.63 27.89
C THR A 63 -2.13 7.39 29.30
N ARG A 64 -1.73 6.27 29.90
CA ARG A 64 -2.02 5.98 31.31
C ARG A 64 -0.78 6.13 32.16
N LYS A 65 -0.99 6.68 33.35
CA LYS A 65 0.00 6.74 34.43
C LYS A 65 -0.13 5.49 35.30
N TRP A 66 0.99 4.90 35.67
CA TRP A 66 1.05 3.78 36.62
C TRP A 66 2.34 3.89 37.44
N GLN A 67 2.39 3.26 38.61
CA GLN A 67 3.58 3.26 39.46
C GLN A 67 4.32 1.93 39.33
N ASP A 68 5.64 2.00 39.17
CA ASP A 68 6.47 0.81 39.22
C ASP A 68 6.64 0.29 40.66
N GLN A 69 7.32 -0.85 40.82
CA GLN A 69 7.53 -1.49 42.13
C GLN A 69 8.33 -0.61 43.10
N SER A 70 9.09 0.35 42.58
CA SER A 70 9.87 1.31 43.36
C SER A 70 9.07 2.59 43.69
N GLY A 71 7.81 2.65 43.29
CA GLY A 71 6.92 3.79 43.52
C GLY A 71 7.09 4.94 42.51
N ASN A 72 7.91 4.77 41.47
CA ASN A 72 8.10 5.83 40.48
C ASN A 72 6.95 5.86 39.48
N ASP A 73 6.53 7.07 39.13
CA ASP A 73 5.53 7.29 38.10
C ASP A 73 6.06 6.93 36.70
N ARG A 74 5.32 6.09 35.99
CA ARG A 74 5.59 5.66 34.61
C ARG A 74 4.38 5.97 33.74
N TYR A 75 4.66 6.22 32.47
CA TYR A 75 3.64 6.51 31.46
C TYR A 75 3.70 5.46 30.36
N SER A 76 2.54 5.06 29.87
CA SER A 76 2.44 4.14 28.73
C SER A 76 1.34 4.62 27.80
N THR A 77 1.71 4.80 26.54
CA THR A 77 0.80 5.20 25.47
C THR A 77 0.37 3.95 24.71
N GLU A 78 -0.94 3.79 24.53
CA GLU A 78 -1.56 2.69 23.79
C GLU A 78 -2.61 3.21 22.82
N VAL A 79 -2.89 2.45 21.76
CA VAL A 79 -4.00 2.72 20.85
C VAL A 79 -5.22 1.97 21.37
N SER A 80 -6.19 2.70 21.92
CA SER A 80 -7.45 2.14 22.40
C SER A 80 -8.46 2.07 21.27
N VAL A 81 -8.98 0.87 20.99
CA VAL A 81 -9.84 0.58 19.85
C VAL A 81 -11.18 0.02 20.34
N GLY A 82 -12.22 0.82 20.19
CA GLY A 82 -13.63 0.45 20.40
C GLY A 82 -14.50 1.70 20.59
N GLY A 83 -15.77 1.51 20.95
CA GLY A 83 -16.77 2.58 20.89
C GLY A 83 -17.14 2.96 19.45
N MET A 84 -17.60 4.20 19.23
CA MET A 84 -18.09 4.68 17.91
C MET A 84 -16.99 4.90 16.85
N GLY A 85 -15.69 4.90 17.23
CA GLY A 85 -14.58 5.21 16.30
C GLY A 85 -13.49 4.13 16.22
N GLY A 86 -13.73 2.93 16.77
CA GLY A 86 -12.75 1.85 16.71
C GLY A 86 -12.93 0.98 15.47
N VAL A 87 -11.89 0.86 14.65
CA VAL A 87 -11.90 0.02 13.43
C VAL A 87 -10.81 -1.03 13.50
N LEU A 88 -11.15 -2.27 13.12
CA LEU A 88 -10.20 -3.34 12.84
C LEU A 88 -10.60 -3.99 11.53
N THR A 89 -9.68 -3.95 10.56
CA THR A 89 -9.88 -4.57 9.25
C THR A 89 -8.71 -5.49 8.96
N MET A 90 -8.98 -6.75 8.64
CA MET A 90 -7.94 -7.67 8.16
C MET A 90 -7.56 -7.32 6.73
N LEU A 91 -6.27 -7.26 6.46
CA LEU A 91 -5.71 -6.94 5.15
C LEU A 91 -5.11 -8.18 4.46
N ASP A 92 -5.11 -9.32 5.15
CA ASP A 92 -4.76 -10.59 4.54
C ASP A 92 -5.86 -10.99 3.55
N GLY A 93 -5.46 -11.50 2.38
CA GLY A 93 -6.42 -12.05 1.42
C GLY A 93 -7.22 -13.21 2.02
N ALA A 94 -8.43 -13.43 1.53
CA ALA A 94 -9.29 -14.51 2.00
C ALA A 94 -8.51 -15.84 2.07
N PRO A 95 -8.62 -16.62 3.17
CA PRO A 95 -7.96 -17.92 3.28
C PRO A 95 -8.48 -18.84 2.17
N GLY A 96 -7.72 -18.97 1.08
CA GLY A 96 -8.13 -19.70 -0.12
C GLY A 96 -7.83 -19.00 -1.46
N ALA A 97 -7.50 -17.70 -1.48
CA ALA A 97 -7.20 -16.98 -2.72
C ALA A 97 -5.70 -16.96 -3.11
N GLY A 98 -4.83 -17.58 -2.31
CA GLY A 98 -3.38 -17.60 -2.53
C GLY A 98 -2.80 -18.99 -2.30
N GLY A 99 -2.96 -19.89 -3.27
CA GLY A 99 -2.48 -21.27 -3.15
C GLY A 99 -2.83 -22.16 -4.33
N GLY A 100 -2.65 -21.68 -5.56
CA GLY A 100 -2.75 -22.48 -6.79
C GLY A 100 -1.42 -22.49 -7.51
N GLY A 101 -0.59 -23.49 -7.20
CA GLY A 101 0.70 -23.69 -7.85
C GLY A 101 0.61 -23.97 -9.34
N GLY A 102 1.70 -23.67 -10.04
CA GLY A 102 2.19 -24.39 -11.22
C GLY A 102 1.23 -24.58 -12.39
N ARG A 103 1.28 -23.67 -13.35
CA ARG A 103 1.09 -24.02 -14.77
C ARG A 103 2.21 -23.43 -15.61
N SER A 104 3.42 -23.94 -15.39
CA SER A 104 4.35 -24.09 -16.49
C SER A 104 3.92 -25.36 -17.23
N SER A 105 2.91 -25.24 -18.09
CA SER A 105 2.65 -26.22 -19.13
C SER A 105 3.31 -25.67 -20.38
N GLY A 106 4.58 -26.03 -20.56
CA GLY A 106 5.24 -25.93 -21.84
C GLY A 106 4.40 -26.66 -22.88
N GLY A 107 3.96 -25.90 -23.89
CA GLY A 107 3.32 -26.41 -25.09
C GLY A 107 4.00 -25.73 -26.26
N GLY A 108 5.04 -26.40 -26.78
CA GLY A 108 5.79 -25.94 -27.94
C GLY A 108 4.92 -25.91 -29.19
N TRP A 109 5.09 -24.86 -29.98
CA TRP A 109 4.71 -24.82 -31.39
C TRP A 109 5.97 -24.52 -32.18
N ASN A 110 6.72 -25.58 -32.44
CA ASN A 110 7.75 -25.60 -33.47
C ASN A 110 7.09 -26.16 -34.73
N ASP A 111 6.44 -25.29 -35.50
CA ASP A 111 5.98 -25.62 -36.85
C ASP A 111 7.07 -25.18 -37.83
N GLY A 112 7.89 -26.15 -38.22
CA GLY A 112 8.82 -26.04 -39.32
C GLY A 112 8.37 -26.97 -40.44
N GLY A 113 8.25 -26.44 -41.66
CA GLY A 113 8.05 -27.22 -42.88
C GLY A 113 7.59 -26.31 -44.03
N SER A 114 8.50 -25.72 -44.82
CA SER A 114 9.16 -26.30 -46.00
C SER A 114 8.45 -25.98 -47.34
N SER A 115 9.26 -25.47 -48.28
CA SER A 115 9.21 -25.67 -49.74
C SER A 115 8.33 -24.81 -50.67
N GLY A 116 8.96 -24.40 -51.79
CA GLY A 116 8.36 -23.94 -53.06
C GLY A 116 8.13 -22.42 -53.12
N GLY A 117 8.70 -21.61 -54.01
CA GLY A 117 9.08 -21.81 -55.41
C GLY A 117 8.11 -21.05 -56.31
N GLY A 118 8.56 -20.01 -57.03
CA GLY A 118 7.77 -19.43 -58.15
C GLY A 118 7.88 -17.91 -58.35
N SER A 119 8.43 -17.53 -59.50
CA SER A 119 8.62 -16.18 -60.04
C SER A 119 7.35 -15.57 -60.67
N ARG A 120 7.29 -14.22 -60.77
CA ARG A 120 7.04 -13.37 -61.98
C ARG A 120 6.06 -12.19 -61.77
N GLY A 121 6.50 -11.02 -62.26
CA GLY A 121 5.68 -9.90 -62.77
C GLY A 121 5.13 -8.97 -61.67
N GLY A 122 5.28 -7.64 -61.70
CA GLY A 122 5.43 -6.70 -62.81
C GLY A 122 4.30 -5.67 -62.68
N GLY A 123 4.59 -4.39 -62.51
CA GLY A 123 3.56 -3.34 -62.47
C GLY A 123 4.02 -2.04 -61.83
N ALA A 124 4.19 -1.01 -62.66
CA ALA A 124 4.58 0.35 -62.32
C ALA A 124 3.37 1.24 -61.92
N ALA A 125 3.67 2.39 -61.30
CA ALA A 125 2.94 3.67 -61.24
C ALA A 125 2.88 4.19 -59.78
N ALA A 126 3.61 5.23 -59.38
CA ALA A 126 3.47 6.66 -59.71
C ALA A 126 2.58 7.44 -58.71
N GLY A 127 3.13 8.53 -58.18
CA GLY A 127 2.43 9.62 -57.49
C GLY A 127 2.25 9.43 -55.99
N GLY A 128 2.59 10.35 -55.09
CA GLY A 128 3.06 11.73 -55.19
C GLY A 128 3.21 12.26 -53.76
N GLY A 129 4.28 13.00 -53.50
CA GLY A 129 4.55 13.59 -52.19
C GLY A 129 3.77 14.88 -51.94
N TRP A 130 3.59 15.21 -50.67
CA TRP A 130 3.26 16.56 -50.21
C TRP A 130 4.12 16.87 -48.99
N ASN A 131 4.97 17.88 -49.17
CA ASN A 131 5.74 18.57 -48.15
C ASN A 131 5.21 20.01 -48.09
N GLN A 132 4.70 20.44 -46.94
CA GLN A 132 4.47 21.85 -46.57
C GLN A 132 4.20 21.82 -45.05
N GLY A 133 4.97 22.41 -44.14
CA GLY A 133 5.66 23.69 -44.18
C GLY A 133 4.81 24.71 -43.42
N GLY A 134 5.23 25.15 -42.22
CA GLY A 134 4.58 26.27 -41.53
C GLY A 134 4.89 26.38 -40.03
N ALA A 135 5.82 27.27 -39.67
CA ALA A 135 6.03 27.76 -38.31
C ALA A 135 5.13 28.98 -38.04
N SER A 136 4.69 29.18 -36.79
CA SER A 136 4.25 30.49 -36.31
C SER A 136 4.28 30.58 -34.78
N ALA A 137 4.84 31.68 -34.30
CA ALA A 137 5.08 32.07 -32.92
C ALA A 137 3.92 32.87 -32.29
N GLY A 138 4.01 33.08 -30.97
CA GLY A 138 3.26 34.09 -30.17
C GLY A 138 2.02 33.52 -29.47
N GLY A 139 1.72 33.79 -28.20
CA GLY A 139 2.25 34.71 -27.20
C GLY A 139 1.12 35.09 -26.22
N SER A 140 1.38 34.96 -24.91
CA SER A 140 0.77 35.65 -23.75
C SER A 140 -0.75 35.56 -23.48
N SER A 141 -1.13 35.02 -22.32
CA SER A 141 -2.09 35.62 -21.35
C SER A 141 -2.52 34.58 -20.30
N GLY A 142 -2.46 34.95 -19.02
CA GLY A 142 -3.09 34.19 -17.93
C GLY A 142 -2.17 34.01 -16.73
N GLY A 143 -1.96 35.10 -15.97
CA GLY A 143 -1.37 35.01 -14.63
C GLY A 143 -2.30 34.22 -13.72
N TYR A 144 -1.85 33.06 -13.26
CA TYR A 144 -2.36 32.41 -12.07
C TYR A 144 -1.60 33.04 -10.92
N GLY A 145 -2.31 33.83 -10.13
CA GLY A 145 -1.72 34.57 -9.03
C GLY A 145 -1.21 33.64 -7.94
N ASP A 146 -0.32 34.23 -7.14
CA ASP A 146 0.26 33.74 -5.90
C ASP A 146 -0.79 33.52 -4.76
N ASP A 147 -2.06 33.30 -5.08
CA ASP A 147 -3.20 33.22 -4.15
C ASP A 147 -3.60 31.78 -3.75
N LEU A 148 -2.79 30.77 -4.10
CA LEU A 148 -3.02 29.37 -3.72
C LEU A 148 -2.20 28.89 -2.51
N ASP A 149 -1.34 29.75 -1.95
CA ASP A 149 -0.41 29.38 -0.86
C ASP A 149 -0.81 29.89 0.55
N ASP A 150 -1.92 30.62 0.71
CA ASP A 150 -2.12 31.46 1.90
C ASP A 150 -3.27 31.09 2.87
N ASP A 151 -3.96 29.95 2.71
CA ASP A 151 -5.00 29.57 3.71
C ASP A 151 -5.26 28.05 3.80
N ILE A 152 -4.36 27.31 4.44
CA ILE A 152 -4.65 25.97 4.98
C ILE A 152 -4.69 26.05 6.50
N PRO A 153 -5.88 26.16 7.14
CA PRO A 153 -5.99 26.19 8.59
C PRO A 153 -5.73 24.81 9.22
N PHE A 154 -4.99 24.81 10.33
CA PHE A 154 -4.68 23.67 11.20
C PHE A 154 -5.85 23.26 12.10
#